data_AF-A0AAU9TTL6-F1
#
_entry.id   AF-A0AAU9TTL6-F1
#
_cell.length_a   1.000
_cell.length_b   1.000
_cell.length_c   1.000
_cell.angle_alpha   90.00
_cell.angle_beta   90.00
_cell.angle_gamma   90.00
#
_symmetry.space_group_name_H-M   'P 1'
#
loop_
_entity.id
_entity.type
_entity.pdbx_description
1 polymer ?
#
loop_
_entity_poly.entity_id
_entity_poly.type
_entity_poly.pdbx_seq_one_letter_code
_entity_poly.pdbx_strand_id
1 'polypeptide(L)'
;MHLIKHNRRTYRSHRSHINLLQTTKLADELPAQLSELHLRPRTMTPSFTLRKLTPKDKEGAIDFLRRFFFLDEPLNQTINLLETPESRCYELEDYASSSLADGVSVAAVDENGDFVGIVINGLAKRDEVDYTDKSANCPDPKFRVILKFLSDLDRQARIWDKLPLSCHTVLEVRIASTHSDWRGRGLMRALCEESE
;
A
#
# COMPACT_ATOMS: atom_id res chain seq x y z
N MET A 1 -79.17 9.03 8.40
CA MET A 1 -79.71 8.76 7.04
C MET A 1 -78.52 8.50 6.12
N HIS A 2 -78.49 7.33 5.48
CA HIS A 2 -77.54 6.81 4.47
C HIS A 2 -76.11 6.35 4.87
N LEU A 3 -75.94 5.02 4.75
CA LEU A 3 -74.69 4.23 4.62
C LEU A 3 -73.93 4.58 3.32
N ILE A 4 -72.63 4.22 3.24
CA ILE A 4 -72.01 3.35 2.21
C ILE A 4 -70.60 2.88 2.67
N LYS A 5 -70.20 1.72 2.14
CA LYS A 5 -69.33 0.65 2.64
C LYS A 5 -67.81 0.79 2.44
N HIS A 6 -67.08 0.04 3.27
CA HIS A 6 -65.76 -0.61 3.14
C HIS A 6 -64.83 -0.31 1.95
N ASN A 7 -63.54 -0.07 2.26
CA ASN A 7 -62.46 -0.94 1.76
C ASN A 7 -61.19 -0.87 2.62
N ARG A 8 -60.79 -1.98 3.24
CA ARG A 8 -59.46 -2.17 3.85
C ARG A 8 -58.51 -2.65 2.74
N ARG A 9 -57.48 -1.88 2.41
CA ARG A 9 -56.35 -2.38 1.60
C ARG A 9 -55.13 -2.62 2.47
N THR A 10 -54.88 -3.91 2.66
CA THR A 10 -53.62 -4.54 3.08
C THR A 10 -52.48 -4.17 2.12
N TYR A 11 -51.39 -3.62 2.64
CA TYR A 11 -50.09 -3.67 1.94
C TYR A 11 -49.33 -4.89 2.44
N ARG A 12 -49.35 -5.95 1.63
CA ARG A 12 -48.67 -7.22 1.82
C ARG A 12 -47.32 -7.14 1.09
N SER A 13 -46.25 -7.44 1.82
CA SER A 13 -44.91 -7.81 1.34
C SER A 13 -44.93 -8.47 -0.05
N HIS A 14 -44.18 -7.91 -1.00
CA HIS A 14 -43.78 -8.58 -2.25
C HIS A 14 -42.26 -8.71 -2.25
N ARG A 15 -41.80 -9.81 -1.63
CA ARG A 15 -40.49 -10.41 -1.85
C ARG A 15 -40.47 -10.88 -3.31
N SER A 16 -39.79 -10.14 -4.18
CA SER A 16 -39.58 -10.55 -5.57
C SER A 16 -38.57 -11.70 -5.60
N HIS A 17 -39.08 -12.90 -5.85
CA HIS A 17 -38.31 -14.01 -6.38
C HIS A 17 -37.78 -13.64 -7.76
N ILE A 18 -36.65 -12.92 -7.81
CA ILE A 18 -35.85 -12.85 -9.02
C ILE A 18 -35.23 -14.25 -9.16
N ASN A 19 -35.56 -14.92 -10.25
CA ASN A 19 -35.33 -16.34 -10.52
C ASN A 19 -33.88 -16.76 -10.27
N LEU A 20 -33.64 -17.51 -9.20
CA LEU A 20 -32.39 -18.26 -8.98
C LEU A 20 -32.05 -19.16 -10.19
N LEU A 21 -33.08 -19.66 -10.88
CA LEU A 21 -32.98 -20.49 -12.09
C LEU A 21 -32.46 -19.74 -13.33
N GLN A 22 -32.64 -18.42 -13.41
CA GLN A 22 -32.09 -17.62 -14.52
C GLN A 22 -30.62 -17.29 -14.29
N THR A 23 -30.22 -17.05 -13.04
CA THR A 23 -28.81 -16.85 -12.68
C THR A 23 -27.96 -18.09 -12.86
N THR A 24 -28.48 -19.29 -12.57
CA THR A 24 -27.73 -20.54 -12.78
C THR A 24 -27.55 -20.84 -14.27
N LYS A 25 -28.61 -20.68 -15.08
CA LYS A 25 -28.51 -20.87 -16.53
C LYS A 25 -27.50 -19.93 -17.19
N LEU A 26 -27.50 -18.66 -16.78
CA LEU A 26 -26.55 -17.69 -17.31
C LEU A 26 -25.10 -18.04 -16.92
N ALA A 27 -24.87 -18.52 -15.69
CA ALA A 27 -23.54 -18.93 -15.22
C ALA A 27 -23.04 -20.21 -15.92
N ASP A 28 -23.95 -21.14 -16.24
CA ASP A 28 -23.62 -22.41 -16.89
C ASP A 28 -23.39 -22.25 -18.41
N GLU A 29 -24.06 -21.29 -19.06
CA GLU A 29 -23.95 -21.02 -20.50
C GLU A 29 -22.80 -20.06 -20.86
N LEU A 30 -22.35 -19.22 -19.92
CA LEU A 30 -21.29 -18.23 -20.12
C LEU A 30 -19.95 -18.85 -20.62
N PRO A 31 -19.47 -19.99 -20.08
CA PRO A 31 -18.21 -20.58 -20.52
C PRO A 31 -18.28 -21.09 -21.98
N ALA A 32 -19.42 -21.63 -22.39
CA ALA A 32 -19.64 -22.09 -23.76
C ALA A 32 -19.66 -20.89 -24.73
N GLN A 33 -20.40 -19.83 -24.39
CA GLN A 33 -20.49 -18.60 -25.18
C GLN A 33 -19.14 -17.87 -25.31
N LEU A 34 -18.33 -17.85 -24.25
CA LEU A 34 -16.99 -17.25 -24.28
C LEU A 34 -16.02 -18.07 -25.16
N SER A 35 -16.16 -19.39 -25.19
CA SER A 35 -15.34 -20.26 -26.05
C SER A 35 -15.67 -20.12 -27.53
N GLU A 36 -16.95 -19.97 -27.90
CA GLU A 36 -17.38 -19.68 -29.28
C GLU A 36 -16.84 -18.33 -29.77
N LEU A 37 -16.75 -17.35 -28.88
CA LEU A 37 -16.21 -16.02 -29.18
C LEU A 37 -14.67 -15.96 -29.15
N HIS A 38 -13.97 -17.07 -28.87
CA HIS A 38 -12.52 -17.11 -28.61
C HIS A 38 -12.06 -16.10 -27.53
N LEU A 39 -12.98 -15.64 -26.70
CA LEU A 39 -12.71 -14.71 -25.61
C LEU A 39 -12.28 -15.54 -24.41
N ARG A 40 -11.01 -15.48 -24.05
CA ARG A 40 -10.58 -15.99 -22.75
C ARG A 40 -11.31 -15.16 -21.68
N PRO A 41 -11.95 -15.79 -20.66
CA PRO A 41 -12.44 -15.05 -19.51
C PRO A 41 -11.28 -14.18 -19.03
N ARG A 42 -11.50 -12.86 -18.98
CA ARG A 42 -10.51 -11.95 -18.40
C ARG A 42 -10.31 -12.45 -16.98
N THR A 43 -9.15 -13.01 -16.67
CA THR A 43 -8.79 -13.35 -15.29
C THR A 43 -9.02 -12.06 -14.51
N MET A 44 -10.06 -12.02 -13.67
CA MET A 44 -10.35 -10.83 -12.90
C MET A 44 -9.07 -10.52 -12.13
N THR A 45 -8.49 -9.36 -12.42
CA THR A 45 -7.33 -8.92 -11.66
C THR A 45 -7.85 -8.76 -10.24
N PRO A 46 -7.36 -9.52 -9.24
CA PRO A 46 -7.79 -9.39 -7.86
C PRO A 46 -7.84 -7.91 -7.49
N SER A 47 -8.95 -7.52 -6.89
CA SER A 47 -9.21 -6.13 -6.58
C SER A 47 -8.39 -5.75 -5.35
N PHE A 48 -7.93 -4.50 -5.31
CA PHE A 48 -7.29 -3.93 -4.13
C PHE A 48 -7.96 -2.60 -3.79
N THR A 49 -7.84 -2.21 -2.53
CA THR A 49 -8.23 -0.87 -2.08
C THR A 49 -7.02 -0.16 -1.50
N LEU A 50 -6.97 1.15 -1.67
CA LEU A 50 -5.92 1.99 -1.09
C LEU A 50 -6.38 2.54 0.25
N ARG A 51 -5.47 2.58 1.22
CA ARG A 51 -5.70 3.27 2.49
C ARG A 51 -4.43 3.89 3.04
N LYS A 52 -4.57 4.96 3.81
CA LYS A 52 -3.46 5.53 4.58
C LYS A 52 -3.06 4.58 5.71
N LEU A 53 -1.76 4.45 5.92
CA LEU A 53 -1.19 3.72 7.05
C LEU A 53 -1.18 4.61 8.30
N THR A 54 -1.33 3.97 9.45
CA THR A 54 -1.29 4.61 10.77
C THR A 54 -0.23 3.94 11.64
N PRO A 55 0.13 4.53 12.80
CA PRO A 55 1.04 3.87 13.74
C PRO A 55 0.60 2.48 14.20
N LYS A 56 -0.70 2.18 14.17
CA LYS A 56 -1.24 0.84 14.51
C LYS A 56 -0.88 -0.23 13.50
N ASP A 57 -0.56 0.18 12.26
CA ASP A 57 -0.19 -0.73 11.18
C ASP A 57 1.30 -1.09 11.20
N LYS A 58 2.09 -0.58 12.17
CA LYS A 58 3.56 -0.78 12.24
C LYS A 58 3.96 -2.24 12.09
N GLU A 59 3.39 -3.14 12.89
CA GLU A 59 3.77 -4.55 12.89
C GLU A 59 3.50 -5.21 11.53
N GLY A 60 2.30 -5.01 10.97
CA GLY A 60 1.94 -5.57 9.66
C GLY A 60 2.78 -4.98 8.51
N ALA A 61 3.13 -3.70 8.57
CA ALA A 61 4.00 -3.08 7.58
C ALA A 61 5.43 -3.63 7.65
N ILE A 62 5.99 -3.82 8.85
CA ILE A 62 7.30 -4.44 9.03
C ILE A 62 7.31 -5.88 8.53
N ASP A 63 6.29 -6.67 8.88
CA ASP A 63 6.17 -8.05 8.40
C ASP A 63 6.11 -8.14 6.87
N PHE A 64 5.41 -7.20 6.23
CA PHE A 64 5.37 -7.11 4.77
C PHE A 64 6.75 -6.75 4.19
N LEU A 65 7.41 -5.73 4.72
CA LEU A 65 8.71 -5.27 4.23
C LEU A 65 9.82 -6.30 4.42
N ARG A 66 9.78 -7.08 5.52
CA ARG A 66 10.69 -8.20 5.74
C ARG A 66 10.60 -9.25 4.62
N ARG A 67 9.39 -9.50 4.10
CA ARG A 67 9.15 -10.52 3.06
C ARG A 67 9.42 -10.02 1.64
N PHE A 68 9.16 -8.74 1.36
CA PHE A 68 9.12 -8.23 -0.02
C PHE A 68 10.05 -7.05 -0.31
N PHE A 69 10.84 -6.59 0.66
CA PHE A 69 11.74 -5.45 0.49
C PHE A 69 13.11 -5.66 1.10
N PHE A 70 13.24 -5.89 2.41
CA PHE A 70 14.53 -5.75 3.11
C PHE A 70 15.64 -6.66 2.58
N LEU A 71 15.32 -7.90 2.20
CA LEU A 71 16.28 -8.86 1.64
C LEU A 71 16.67 -8.56 0.19
N ASP A 72 15.80 -7.86 -0.55
CA ASP A 72 15.94 -7.59 -1.99
C ASP A 72 16.45 -6.17 -2.27
N GLU A 73 16.48 -5.30 -1.26
CA GLU A 73 16.92 -3.91 -1.40
C GLU A 73 18.44 -3.85 -1.67
N PRO A 74 18.89 -3.13 -2.72
CA PRO A 74 20.28 -3.17 -3.17
C PRO A 74 21.33 -2.79 -2.12
N LEU A 75 21.10 -1.77 -1.28
CA LEU A 75 22.06 -1.36 -0.26
C LEU A 75 22.18 -2.41 0.85
N ASN A 76 21.06 -2.98 1.28
CA ASN A 76 21.01 -4.08 2.23
C ASN A 76 21.75 -5.31 1.71
N GLN A 77 21.53 -5.69 0.44
CA GLN A 77 22.23 -6.83 -0.18
C GLN A 77 23.74 -6.59 -0.30
N THR A 78 24.14 -5.37 -0.70
CA THR A 78 25.55 -5.04 -0.95
C THR A 78 26.44 -5.26 0.27
N ILE A 79 25.92 -5.00 1.47
CA ILE A 79 26.66 -5.18 2.73
C ILE A 79 26.28 -6.46 3.47
N ASN A 80 25.46 -7.31 2.84
CA ASN A 80 24.89 -8.51 3.46
C ASN A 80 24.29 -8.18 4.84
N LEU A 81 23.42 -7.16 4.89
CA LEU A 81 22.81 -6.68 6.14
C LEU A 81 21.99 -7.78 6.81
N LEU A 82 21.20 -8.50 6.02
CA LEU A 82 20.39 -9.63 6.45
C LEU A 82 20.95 -10.90 5.85
N GLU A 83 21.56 -11.75 6.67
CA GLU A 83 22.31 -12.92 6.21
C GLU A 83 21.39 -14.10 5.86
N THR A 84 20.22 -14.16 6.49
CA THR A 84 19.18 -15.16 6.26
C THR A 84 17.80 -14.50 6.20
N PRO A 85 16.77 -15.17 5.65
CA PRO A 85 15.40 -14.65 5.66
C PRO A 85 14.83 -14.34 7.06
N GLU A 86 15.33 -15.03 8.08
CA GLU A 86 14.93 -14.86 9.48
C GLU A 86 15.72 -13.75 10.20
N SER A 87 16.82 -13.27 9.60
CA SER A 87 17.64 -12.22 10.17
C SER A 87 16.82 -10.95 10.43
N ARG A 88 17.21 -10.19 11.47
CA ARG A 88 16.58 -8.91 11.80
C ARG A 88 17.64 -7.84 12.02
N CYS A 89 17.35 -6.65 11.53
CA CYS A 89 18.03 -5.42 11.91
C CYS A 89 16.94 -4.49 12.45
N TYR A 90 16.89 -4.31 13.77
CA TYR A 90 15.82 -3.53 14.42
C TYR A 90 15.91 -2.05 14.04
N GLU A 91 17.11 -1.55 13.81
CA GLU A 91 17.37 -0.19 13.35
C GLU A 91 16.78 0.08 11.97
N LEU A 92 16.86 -0.89 11.04
CA LEU A 92 16.22 -0.82 9.74
C LEU A 92 14.68 -0.83 9.88
N GLU A 93 14.15 -1.68 10.73
CA GLU A 93 12.71 -1.76 10.99
C GLU A 93 12.16 -0.47 11.63
N ASP A 94 12.89 0.10 12.59
CA ASP A 94 12.53 1.37 13.20
C ASP A 94 12.68 2.53 12.22
N TYR A 95 13.74 2.55 11.41
CA TYR A 95 13.89 3.53 10.33
C TYR A 95 12.70 3.48 9.36
N ALA A 96 12.33 2.28 8.89
CA ALA A 96 11.22 2.05 7.97
C ALA A 96 9.85 2.44 8.54
N SER A 97 9.65 2.37 9.87
CA SER A 97 8.36 2.67 10.51
C SER A 97 8.30 4.07 11.15
N SER A 98 9.42 4.76 11.28
CA SER A 98 9.54 6.06 11.98
C SER A 98 8.61 7.15 11.44
N SER A 99 8.28 7.11 10.15
CA SER A 99 7.45 8.11 9.46
C SER A 99 5.96 7.73 9.35
N LEU A 100 5.55 6.58 9.90
CA LEU A 100 4.13 6.23 9.94
C LEU A 100 3.29 7.24 10.75
N ALA A 101 3.91 7.92 11.72
CA ALA A 101 3.27 8.95 12.52
C ALA A 101 2.90 10.21 11.70
N ASP A 102 3.56 10.43 10.55
CA ASP A 102 3.25 11.56 9.66
C ASP A 102 1.90 11.36 8.94
N GLY A 103 1.36 10.13 8.93
CA GLY A 103 0.03 9.82 8.37
C GLY A 103 -0.07 9.93 6.84
N VAL A 104 1.07 10.03 6.15
CA VAL A 104 1.16 10.20 4.68
C VAL A 104 1.55 8.94 3.92
N SER A 105 1.87 7.86 4.63
CA SER A 105 2.18 6.56 4.03
C SER A 105 0.89 5.87 3.54
N VAL A 106 0.99 5.10 2.46
CA VAL A 106 -0.17 4.46 1.79
C VAL A 106 0.10 2.97 1.63
N ALA A 107 -0.95 2.16 1.81
CA ALA A 107 -0.92 0.74 1.49
C ALA A 107 -2.07 0.36 0.56
N ALA A 108 -1.82 -0.66 -0.25
CA ALA A 108 -2.81 -1.39 -0.99
C ALA A 108 -3.13 -2.68 -0.24
N VAL A 109 -4.40 -2.92 0.00
CA VAL A 109 -4.91 -4.14 0.66
C VAL A 109 -5.80 -4.91 -0.29
N ASP A 110 -5.68 -6.23 -0.26
CA ASP A 110 -6.59 -7.12 -1.00
C ASP A 110 -7.94 -7.30 -0.29
N GLU A 111 -8.78 -8.16 -0.86
CA GLU A 111 -10.11 -8.48 -0.33
C GLU A 111 -10.08 -9.17 1.04
N ASN A 112 -8.95 -9.78 1.43
CA ASN A 112 -8.75 -10.40 2.74
C ASN A 112 -8.25 -9.39 3.78
N GLY A 113 -7.88 -8.18 3.35
CA GLY A 113 -7.26 -7.15 4.18
C GLY A 113 -5.74 -7.29 4.29
N ASP A 114 -5.12 -8.17 3.50
CA ASP A 114 -3.68 -8.37 3.50
C ASP A 114 -2.98 -7.28 2.68
N PHE A 115 -1.82 -6.81 3.16
CA PHE A 115 -1.02 -5.87 2.40
C PHE A 115 -0.45 -6.53 1.13
N VAL A 116 -0.68 -5.88 0.00
CA VAL A 116 -0.18 -6.31 -1.32
C VAL A 116 0.78 -5.28 -1.95
N GLY A 117 0.81 -4.08 -1.39
CA GLY A 117 1.81 -3.07 -1.70
C GLY A 117 1.83 -1.98 -0.62
N ILE A 118 3.00 -1.41 -0.37
CA ILE A 118 3.19 -0.35 0.62
C ILE A 118 4.13 0.70 0.03
N VAL A 119 3.77 1.97 0.23
CA VAL A 119 4.66 3.11 0.09
C VAL A 119 4.76 3.81 1.44
N ILE A 120 5.95 3.75 2.03
CA ILE A 120 6.29 4.52 3.23
C ILE A 120 6.79 5.88 2.79
N ASN A 121 6.07 6.91 3.21
CA ASN A 121 6.39 8.31 2.97
C ASN A 121 6.75 9.00 4.28
N GLY A 122 7.62 10.01 4.19
CA GLY A 122 7.87 10.95 5.28
C GLY A 122 7.66 12.40 4.84
N LEU A 123 7.45 13.28 5.81
CA LEU A 123 7.42 14.73 5.58
C LEU A 123 8.77 15.35 5.95
N ALA A 124 9.44 15.97 4.99
CA ALA A 124 10.62 16.79 5.24
C ALA A 124 10.21 18.27 5.27
N LYS A 125 10.65 19.01 6.29
CA LYS A 125 10.39 20.44 6.43
C LYS A 125 11.65 21.26 6.31
N ARG A 126 11.52 22.44 5.68
CA ARG A 126 12.64 23.33 5.39
C ARG A 126 13.35 23.86 6.64
N ASP A 127 12.61 24.06 7.72
CA ASP A 127 13.10 24.58 9.01
C ASP A 127 13.68 23.48 9.93
N GLU A 128 13.38 22.22 9.62
CA GLU A 128 13.86 21.04 10.37
C GLU A 128 15.06 20.35 9.67
N VAL A 129 15.64 21.00 8.67
CA VAL A 129 16.77 20.44 7.91
C VAL A 129 17.98 20.29 8.82
N ASP A 130 18.35 19.03 9.03
CA ASP A 130 19.44 18.62 9.89
C ASP A 130 20.45 17.79 9.08
N TYR A 131 21.59 18.41 8.77
CA TYR A 131 22.70 17.78 8.08
C TYR A 131 23.67 17.06 9.02
N THR A 132 23.33 16.91 10.31
CA THR A 132 24.15 16.10 11.21
C THR A 132 24.12 14.64 10.79
N ASP A 133 25.25 13.96 11.02
CA ASP A 133 25.38 12.54 10.69
C ASP A 133 24.57 11.70 11.69
N LYS A 134 23.34 11.32 11.31
CA LYS A 134 22.44 10.50 12.11
C LYS A 134 22.93 9.06 12.29
N SER A 135 23.95 8.64 11.54
CA SER A 135 24.50 7.28 11.64
C SER A 135 25.29 7.06 12.94
N ALA A 136 25.82 8.12 13.56
CA ALA A 136 26.69 7.99 14.74
C ALA A 136 26.07 7.20 15.90
N ASN A 137 24.75 7.28 16.05
CA ASN A 137 24.00 6.62 17.13
C ASN A 137 23.44 5.25 16.74
N CYS A 138 23.64 4.79 15.49
CA CYS A 138 23.15 3.49 15.02
C CYS A 138 23.97 2.34 15.64
N PRO A 139 23.40 1.46 16.48
CA PRO A 139 24.15 0.37 17.11
C PRO A 139 24.64 -0.66 16.09
N ASP A 140 23.82 -1.01 15.09
CA ASP A 140 24.21 -1.95 14.04
C ASP A 140 25.29 -1.33 13.12
N PRO A 141 26.49 -1.93 13.04
CA PRO A 141 27.59 -1.37 12.27
C PRO A 141 27.40 -1.47 10.76
N LYS A 142 26.65 -2.46 10.26
CA LYS A 142 26.35 -2.60 8.83
C LYS A 142 25.33 -1.54 8.43
N PHE A 143 24.23 -1.43 9.15
CA PHE A 143 23.20 -0.44 8.87
C PHE A 143 23.71 1.00 9.03
N ARG A 144 24.65 1.23 9.96
CA ARG A 144 25.37 2.52 10.08
C ARG A 144 26.01 2.97 8.76
N VAL A 145 26.58 2.06 7.98
CA VAL A 145 27.19 2.38 6.68
C VAL A 145 26.13 2.89 5.70
N ILE A 146 24.95 2.26 5.67
CA ILE A 146 23.82 2.69 4.84
C ILE A 146 23.36 4.08 5.26
N LEU A 147 23.11 4.28 6.56
CA LEU A 147 22.66 5.58 7.09
C LEU A 147 23.64 6.71 6.77
N LYS A 148 24.94 6.45 6.89
CA LYS A 148 25.98 7.42 6.54
C LYS A 148 25.93 7.77 5.06
N PHE A 149 25.82 6.77 4.19
CA PHE A 149 25.71 6.97 2.74
C PHE A 149 24.48 7.80 2.37
N LEU A 150 23.30 7.46 2.91
CA LEU A 150 22.06 8.22 2.68
C LEU A 150 22.16 9.66 3.18
N SER A 151 22.78 9.88 4.35
CA SER A 151 22.99 11.23 4.91
C SER A 151 23.92 12.07 4.03
N ASP A 152 24.98 11.47 3.48
CA ASP A 152 25.89 12.14 2.56
C ASP A 152 25.21 12.47 1.22
N LEU A 153 24.30 11.61 0.73
CA LEU A 153 23.51 11.87 -0.48
C LEU A 153 22.53 13.03 -0.28
N ASP A 154 21.79 13.04 0.82
CA ASP A 154 20.83 14.11 1.13
C ASP A 154 21.51 15.48 1.23
N ARG A 155 22.64 15.55 1.95
CA ARG A 155 23.46 16.77 2.05
C ARG A 155 23.94 17.26 0.69
N GLN A 156 24.32 16.35 -0.22
CA GLN A 156 24.78 16.71 -1.57
C GLN A 156 23.62 17.08 -2.50
N ALA A 157 22.44 16.47 -2.32
CA ALA A 157 21.27 16.74 -3.14
C ALA A 157 20.81 18.20 -3.01
N ARG A 158 21.00 18.80 -1.82
CA ARG A 158 20.67 20.21 -1.52
C ARG A 158 19.27 20.58 -2.05
N ILE A 159 18.29 19.72 -1.79
CA ILE A 159 16.96 19.81 -2.43
C ILE A 159 16.28 21.16 -2.16
N TRP A 160 16.46 21.71 -0.96
CA TRP A 160 15.88 22.97 -0.54
C TRP A 160 16.40 24.19 -1.31
N ASP A 161 17.59 24.12 -1.87
CA ASP A 161 18.14 25.18 -2.74
C ASP A 161 17.53 25.16 -4.14
N LYS A 162 16.93 24.04 -4.53
CA LYS A 162 16.30 23.83 -5.84
C LYS A 162 14.79 24.11 -5.82
N LEU A 163 14.20 24.15 -4.64
CA LEU A 163 12.77 24.37 -4.45
C LEU A 163 12.46 25.86 -4.21
N PRO A 164 11.27 26.35 -4.63
CA PRO A 164 10.83 27.71 -4.32
C PRO A 164 10.92 28.02 -2.83
N LEU A 165 11.28 29.25 -2.47
CA LEU A 165 11.37 29.68 -1.06
C LEU A 165 10.03 29.57 -0.32
N SER A 166 8.90 29.60 -1.05
CA SER A 166 7.55 29.38 -0.52
C SER A 166 7.22 27.91 -0.25
N CYS A 167 8.05 26.96 -0.69
CA CYS A 167 7.90 25.55 -0.39
C CYS A 167 8.55 25.23 0.96
N HIS A 168 7.73 24.90 1.95
CA HIS A 168 8.18 24.63 3.32
C HIS A 168 8.13 23.15 3.70
N THR A 169 7.46 22.32 2.91
CA THR A 169 7.27 20.89 3.18
C THR A 169 7.34 20.10 1.88
N VAL A 170 8.04 18.98 1.91
CA VAL A 170 8.18 18.03 0.80
C VAL A 170 7.76 16.66 1.30
N LEU A 171 7.01 15.94 0.46
CA LEU A 171 6.76 14.53 0.65
C LEU A 171 7.93 13.72 0.09
N GLU A 172 8.50 12.86 0.91
CA GLU A 172 9.59 11.96 0.52
C GLU A 172 9.10 10.52 0.48
N VAL A 173 9.23 9.88 -0.69
CA VAL A 173 9.06 8.43 -0.81
C VAL A 173 10.32 7.76 -0.25
N ARG A 174 10.19 7.06 0.87
CA ARG A 174 11.32 6.41 1.56
C ARG A 174 11.44 4.93 1.21
N ILE A 175 10.33 4.21 1.20
CA ILE A 175 10.27 2.80 0.86
C ILE A 175 9.08 2.57 -0.04
N ALA A 176 9.27 1.80 -1.11
CA ALA A 176 8.23 1.43 -2.05
C ALA A 176 8.38 -0.07 -2.34
N SER A 177 7.38 -0.87 -1.96
CA SER A 177 7.41 -2.32 -2.16
C SER A 177 6.05 -2.87 -2.61
N THR A 178 6.08 -3.97 -3.35
CA THR A 178 4.91 -4.67 -3.90
C THR A 178 5.12 -6.16 -3.75
N HIS A 179 4.07 -6.84 -3.29
CA HIS A 179 4.01 -8.29 -3.21
C HIS A 179 4.31 -8.90 -4.59
N SER A 180 5.15 -9.93 -4.64
CA SER A 180 5.66 -10.51 -5.90
C SER A 180 4.54 -10.88 -6.88
N ASP A 181 3.48 -11.53 -6.41
CA ASP A 181 2.32 -11.93 -7.24
C ASP A 181 1.46 -10.76 -7.76
N TRP A 182 1.64 -9.56 -7.21
CA TRP A 182 0.92 -8.34 -7.58
C TRP A 182 1.70 -7.42 -8.50
N ARG A 183 2.96 -7.76 -8.83
CA ARG A 183 3.79 -7.01 -9.78
C ARG A 183 3.18 -7.05 -11.19
N GLY A 184 3.51 -6.04 -12.00
CA GLY A 184 3.00 -5.93 -13.39
C GLY A 184 1.54 -5.48 -13.53
N ARG A 185 0.89 -5.08 -12.43
CA ARG A 185 -0.54 -4.69 -12.39
C ARG A 185 -0.77 -3.20 -12.20
N GLY A 186 0.29 -2.39 -12.27
CA GLY A 186 0.21 -0.95 -12.01
C GLY A 186 0.03 -0.57 -10.54
N LEU A 187 0.19 -1.51 -9.60
CA LEU A 187 -0.04 -1.27 -8.17
C LEU A 187 0.83 -0.13 -7.61
N MET A 188 2.13 -0.16 -7.91
CA MET A 188 3.06 0.88 -7.45
C MET A 188 2.68 2.25 -8.01
N ARG A 189 2.22 2.31 -9.26
CA ARG A 189 1.74 3.55 -9.86
C ARG A 189 0.54 4.10 -9.10
N ALA A 190 -0.45 3.25 -8.79
CA ALA A 190 -1.62 3.67 -8.02
C ALA A 190 -1.25 4.16 -6.59
N LEU A 191 -0.27 3.51 -5.95
CA LEU A 191 0.23 3.93 -4.64
C LEU A 191 0.96 5.28 -4.67
N CYS A 192 1.75 5.53 -5.71
CA CYS A 192 2.41 6.81 -5.90
C CYS A 192 1.40 7.93 -6.22
N GLU A 193 0.42 7.68 -7.10
CA GLU A 193 -0.63 8.65 -7.42
C GLU A 193 -1.48 9.03 -6.18
N GLU A 194 -1.71 8.10 -5.25
CA GLU A 194 -2.41 8.38 -3.97
C GLU A 194 -1.53 9.11 -2.92
N SER A 195 -0.23 9.22 -3.19
CA SER A 195 0.71 9.95 -2.35
C SER A 195 0.85 11.42 -2.76
N GLU A 196 0.57 11.76 -4.03
CA GLU A 196 0.62 13.13 -4.59
C GLU A 196 -0.57 14.00 -4.14
#